data_AF-A0A8J6CIZ2-F1
#
_entry.id   AF-A0A8J6CIZ2-F1
#
_cell.length_a   1.000
_cell.length_b   1.000
_cell.length_c   1.000
_cell.angle_alpha   90.00
_cell.angle_beta   90.00
_cell.angle_gamma   90.00
#
_symmetry.space_group_name_H-M   'P 1'
#
loop_
_entity.id
_entity.type
_entity.pdbx_description
1 polymer ?
#
loop_
_entity_poly.entity_id
_entity_poly.type
_entity_poly.pdbx_seq_one_letter_code
_entity_poly.pdbx_strand_id
1 'polypeptide(L)'
;MSTEPTSIEGITPLTSIDSESSGVGAASQANETTGKRKATPKSHKGESIGMVIEKCLLNWGIDKLFTFTVDNTSSNDVAIGYLRKKFNPRGGLVQNGKYLHIRCMTHIVNLIVVEGLKEMNKSIERVRGLLDMWNSTYLMLDTAQNFERAFERFEEQDTNFSVELEKGEVWPIVDDWANVRNLRDFLEHFYEVTLRISGTSYVTSNKFFDELSEI
;
A
#
# COMPACT_ATOMS: atom_id res chain seq x y z
N MET A 1 -3.52 15.76 -39.10
CA MET A 1 -3.98 14.42 -38.73
C MET A 1 -3.63 14.27 -37.27
N SER A 2 -4.59 14.51 -36.40
CA SER A 2 -4.42 14.62 -34.96
C SER A 2 -4.63 13.23 -34.35
N THR A 3 -3.73 12.79 -33.48
CA THR A 3 -3.90 11.58 -32.67
C THR A 3 -4.09 11.99 -31.22
N GLU A 4 -5.28 11.73 -30.69
CA GLU A 4 -5.64 11.89 -29.29
C GLU A 4 -4.91 10.87 -28.40
N PRO A 5 -4.61 11.20 -27.12
CA PRO A 5 -4.09 10.22 -26.18
C PRO A 5 -5.22 9.43 -25.51
N THR A 6 -5.09 8.11 -25.56
CA THR A 6 -5.98 7.11 -24.97
C THR A 6 -6.06 7.26 -23.44
N SER A 7 -7.27 7.45 -22.92
CA SER A 7 -7.59 7.46 -21.50
C SER A 7 -7.25 6.12 -20.84
N ILE A 8 -6.44 6.14 -19.78
CA ILE A 8 -6.25 5.00 -18.89
C ILE A 8 -7.32 5.09 -17.80
N GLU A 9 -8.45 4.43 -18.03
CA GLU A 9 -9.43 4.16 -16.97
C GLU A 9 -8.96 2.97 -16.13
N GLY A 10 -9.01 3.11 -14.79
CA GLY A 10 -9.01 1.96 -13.89
C GLY A 10 -7.97 1.95 -12.78
N ILE A 11 -7.84 3.03 -12.01
CA ILE A 11 -7.32 2.95 -10.64
C ILE A 11 -8.35 3.60 -9.72
N THR A 12 -9.28 2.82 -9.19
CA THR A 12 -10.13 3.24 -8.06
C THR A 12 -9.29 3.29 -6.79
N PRO A 13 -9.19 4.43 -6.09
CA PRO A 13 -8.52 4.51 -4.80
C PRO A 13 -9.35 3.79 -3.72
N LEU A 14 -8.69 3.01 -2.87
CA LEU A 14 -9.27 2.47 -1.65
C LEU A 14 -9.39 3.61 -0.63
N THR A 15 -10.56 4.24 -0.53
CA THR A 15 -10.88 5.17 0.55
C THR A 15 -11.14 4.39 1.84
N SER A 16 -10.32 4.69 2.84
CA SER A 16 -10.50 4.34 4.25
C SER A 16 -11.88 4.79 4.73
N ILE A 17 -12.61 3.88 5.38
CA ILE A 17 -13.88 4.18 6.05
C ILE A 17 -13.51 4.77 7.42
N ASP A 18 -13.72 6.08 7.58
CA ASP A 18 -13.69 6.73 8.88
C ASP A 18 -14.95 6.39 9.68
N SER A 19 -14.71 6.03 10.93
CA SER A 19 -15.69 5.74 11.96
C SER A 19 -16.13 7.03 12.65
N GLU A 20 -17.41 7.39 12.55
CA GLU A 20 -18.03 8.35 13.46
C GLU A 20 -18.66 7.64 14.67
N SER A 21 -18.30 8.14 15.85
CA SER A 21 -18.80 7.74 17.15
C SER A 21 -19.78 8.79 17.70
N SER A 22 -20.92 8.35 18.21
CA SER A 22 -21.70 9.01 19.29
C SER A 22 -22.97 8.19 19.50
N GLY A 23 -23.43 7.80 20.68
CA GLY A 23 -23.05 7.99 22.07
C GLY A 23 -24.16 7.33 22.92
N VAL A 24 -24.11 7.57 24.24
CA VAL A 24 -25.14 7.33 25.28
C VAL A 24 -24.81 6.19 26.26
N GLY A 25 -24.51 6.61 27.50
CA GLY A 25 -25.37 6.23 28.64
C GLY A 25 -24.84 5.21 29.66
N ALA A 26 -24.21 5.75 30.70
CA ALA A 26 -24.47 5.48 32.12
C ALA A 26 -23.95 4.21 32.84
N ALA A 27 -23.20 4.52 33.91
CA ALA A 27 -23.15 3.91 35.24
C ALA A 27 -22.52 2.52 35.43
N SER A 28 -21.41 2.49 36.18
CA SER A 28 -21.20 1.46 37.20
C SER A 28 -20.10 1.87 38.18
N GLN A 29 -20.42 1.72 39.47
CA GLN A 29 -19.54 1.86 40.62
C GLN A 29 -18.41 0.83 40.61
N ALA A 30 -17.28 1.23 41.17
CA ALA A 30 -16.07 0.42 41.33
C ALA A 30 -16.28 -0.74 42.31
N ASN A 31 -15.76 -1.91 41.96
CA ASN A 31 -15.25 -2.86 42.94
C ASN A 31 -14.14 -3.72 42.32
N GLU A 32 -12.96 -3.65 42.92
CA GLU A 32 -11.79 -4.46 42.59
C GLU A 32 -11.93 -5.87 43.15
N THR A 33 -11.60 -6.89 42.36
CA THR A 33 -10.98 -8.12 42.86
C THR A 33 -10.26 -8.87 41.74
N THR A 34 -8.92 -8.86 41.84
CA THR A 34 -7.95 -9.91 41.48
C THR A 34 -8.35 -11.00 40.46
N GLY A 35 -7.62 -11.05 39.33
CA GLY A 35 -7.42 -12.31 38.59
C GLY A 35 -7.28 -12.20 37.07
N LYS A 36 -6.16 -12.76 36.57
CA LYS A 36 -5.86 -13.19 35.18
C LYS A 36 -5.39 -12.09 34.23
N ARG A 37 -4.17 -12.27 33.71
CA ARG A 37 -3.62 -11.56 32.55
C ARG A 37 -4.66 -11.60 31.43
N LYS A 38 -5.20 -10.44 31.10
CA LYS A 38 -6.23 -10.21 30.10
C LYS A 38 -5.68 -10.69 28.75
N ALA A 39 -6.20 -11.81 28.26
CA ALA A 39 -6.06 -12.14 26.85
C ALA A 39 -6.62 -10.96 26.06
N THR A 40 -5.81 -10.41 25.17
CA THR A 40 -6.25 -9.37 24.24
C THR A 40 -7.48 -9.90 23.48
N PRO A 41 -8.57 -9.12 23.34
CA PRO A 41 -9.75 -9.56 22.61
C PRO A 41 -9.34 -9.96 21.19
N LYS A 42 -9.82 -11.13 20.73
CA LYS A 42 -9.61 -11.57 19.35
C LYS A 42 -10.09 -10.46 18.43
N SER A 43 -9.18 -9.89 17.64
CA SER A 43 -9.53 -8.91 16.63
C SER A 43 -10.49 -9.55 15.62
N HIS A 44 -11.75 -9.14 15.65
CA HIS A 44 -12.82 -9.70 14.80
C HIS A 44 -12.61 -9.41 13.30
N LYS A 45 -11.73 -8.47 12.94
CA LYS A 45 -11.54 -8.01 11.55
C LYS A 45 -11.13 -9.15 10.61
N GLY A 46 -10.13 -9.95 10.99
CA GLY A 46 -9.65 -11.06 10.16
C GLY A 46 -10.63 -12.22 10.02
N GLU A 47 -11.36 -12.56 11.08
CA GLU A 47 -12.41 -13.59 11.01
C GLU A 47 -13.57 -13.15 10.12
N SER A 48 -13.98 -11.87 10.18
CA SER A 48 -15.01 -11.31 9.28
C SER A 48 -14.60 -11.41 7.82
N ILE A 49 -13.33 -11.10 7.49
CA ILE A 49 -12.80 -11.28 6.12
C ILE A 49 -12.92 -12.74 5.68
N GLY A 50 -12.49 -13.68 6.54
CA GLY A 50 -12.60 -15.11 6.25
C GLY A 50 -14.03 -15.59 6.01
N MET A 51 -15.00 -15.06 6.77
CA MET A 51 -16.43 -15.35 6.58
C MET A 51 -16.97 -14.86 5.23
N VAL A 52 -16.59 -13.64 4.83
CA VAL A 52 -17.00 -13.07 3.53
C VAL A 52 -16.41 -13.91 2.40
N ILE A 53 -15.13 -14.28 2.48
CA ILE A 53 -14.48 -15.13 1.47
C ILE A 53 -15.15 -16.51 1.39
N GLU A 54 -15.42 -17.17 2.52
CA GLU A 54 -16.14 -18.46 2.53
C GLU A 54 -17.47 -18.34 1.79
N LYS A 55 -18.25 -17.30 2.09
CA LYS A 55 -19.55 -17.08 1.45
C LYS A 55 -19.43 -16.87 -0.06
N CYS A 56 -18.46 -16.06 -0.51
CA CYS A 56 -18.20 -15.84 -1.94
C CYS A 56 -17.84 -17.14 -2.67
N LEU A 57 -16.92 -17.92 -2.13
CA LEU A 57 -16.50 -19.20 -2.72
C LEU A 57 -17.66 -20.17 -2.86
N LEU A 58 -18.46 -20.32 -1.80
CA LEU A 58 -19.62 -21.23 -1.81
C LEU A 58 -20.67 -20.77 -2.83
N ASN A 59 -20.92 -19.47 -2.94
CA ASN A 59 -21.81 -18.91 -3.94
C ASN A 59 -21.32 -19.16 -5.37
N TRP A 60 -20.01 -19.18 -5.59
CA TRP A 60 -19.39 -19.52 -6.87
C TRP A 60 -19.30 -21.03 -7.11
N GLY A 61 -19.74 -21.88 -6.17
CA GLY A 61 -19.63 -23.33 -6.26
C GLY A 61 -18.19 -23.85 -6.11
N ILE A 62 -17.28 -23.04 -5.56
CA ILE A 62 -15.87 -23.42 -5.36
C ILE A 62 -15.73 -24.08 -3.99
N ASP A 63 -15.61 -25.40 -4.00
CA ASP A 63 -15.46 -26.25 -2.81
C ASP A 63 -14.01 -26.72 -2.58
N LYS A 64 -13.16 -26.63 -3.61
CA LYS A 64 -11.76 -27.01 -3.59
C LYS A 64 -10.83 -25.82 -3.78
N LEU A 65 -9.89 -25.68 -2.87
CA LEU A 65 -8.92 -24.60 -2.83
C LEU A 65 -7.51 -25.17 -2.87
N PHE A 66 -6.70 -24.61 -3.77
CA PHE A 66 -5.27 -24.85 -3.79
C PHE A 66 -4.53 -23.78 -2.99
N THR A 67 -4.73 -22.52 -3.37
CA THR A 67 -3.96 -21.38 -2.86
C THR A 67 -4.79 -20.10 -2.86
N PHE A 68 -4.56 -19.27 -1.85
CA PHE A 68 -5.00 -17.89 -1.74
C PHE A 68 -3.79 -16.96 -1.70
N THR A 69 -3.81 -15.94 -2.55
CA THR A 69 -2.83 -14.86 -2.53
C THR A 69 -3.46 -13.61 -1.89
N VAL A 70 -2.86 -13.12 -0.81
CA VAL A 70 -3.36 -11.98 -0.04
C VAL A 70 -2.19 -11.11 0.43
N ASP A 71 -2.41 -9.83 0.70
CA ASP A 71 -1.35 -8.95 1.20
C ASP A 71 -0.83 -9.37 2.58
N ASN A 72 0.37 -8.91 2.94
CA ASN A 72 1.09 -9.34 4.15
C ASN A 72 0.62 -8.60 5.42
N THR A 73 -0.70 -8.54 5.64
CA THR A 73 -1.28 -7.99 6.88
C THR A 73 -1.68 -9.11 7.83
N SER A 74 -1.52 -8.87 9.13
CA SER A 74 -1.83 -9.85 10.18
C SER A 74 -3.30 -10.29 10.18
N SER A 75 -4.22 -9.46 9.67
CA SER A 75 -5.63 -9.81 9.54
C SER A 75 -5.85 -10.94 8.51
N ASN A 76 -5.01 -11.03 7.49
CA ASN A 76 -5.11 -12.07 6.47
C ASN A 76 -4.60 -13.42 6.97
N ASP A 77 -3.57 -13.43 7.82
CA ASP A 77 -3.14 -14.66 8.51
C ASP A 77 -4.30 -15.27 9.34
N VAL A 78 -5.10 -14.41 9.99
CA VAL A 78 -6.31 -14.84 10.71
C VAL A 78 -7.40 -15.34 9.75
N ALA A 79 -7.65 -14.64 8.65
CA ALA A 79 -8.63 -15.03 7.64
C ALA A 79 -8.29 -16.39 6.99
N ILE A 80 -7.02 -16.61 6.63
CA ILE A 80 -6.54 -17.89 6.12
C ILE A 80 -6.68 -18.99 7.17
N GLY A 81 -6.37 -18.70 8.44
CA GLY A 81 -6.59 -19.62 9.55
C GLY A 81 -8.06 -20.03 9.70
N TYR A 82 -8.99 -19.09 9.47
CA TYR A 82 -10.43 -19.36 9.42
C TYR A 82 -10.78 -20.29 8.26
N LEU A 83 -10.36 -19.95 7.04
CA LEU A 83 -10.65 -20.74 5.84
C LEU A 83 -10.09 -22.16 5.95
N ARG A 84 -8.89 -22.32 6.51
CA ARG A 84 -8.30 -23.64 6.77
C ARG A 84 -9.21 -24.50 7.66
N LYS A 85 -9.77 -23.93 8.72
CA LYS A 85 -10.68 -24.64 9.63
C LYS A 85 -12.01 -25.02 8.95
N LYS A 86 -12.46 -24.24 7.97
CA LYS A 86 -13.73 -24.47 7.27
C LYS A 86 -13.63 -25.50 6.14
N PHE A 87 -12.57 -25.43 5.34
CA PHE A 87 -12.44 -26.25 4.14
C PHE A 87 -11.70 -27.57 4.38
N ASN A 88 -10.79 -27.65 5.36
CA ASN A 88 -10.06 -28.89 5.64
C ASN A 88 -10.97 -30.06 6.04
N PRO A 89 -11.97 -29.89 6.94
CA PRO A 89 -12.89 -30.98 7.30
C PRO A 89 -13.77 -31.45 6.14
N ARG A 90 -13.97 -30.59 5.13
CA ARG A 90 -14.75 -30.90 3.92
C ARG A 90 -13.91 -31.62 2.85
N GLY A 91 -12.62 -31.86 3.10
CA GLY A 91 -11.68 -32.33 2.08
C GLY A 91 -11.43 -31.32 0.96
N GLY A 92 -11.78 -30.04 1.19
CA GLY A 92 -11.74 -28.98 0.20
C GLY A 92 -10.37 -28.32 0.03
N LEU A 93 -9.32 -28.80 0.70
CA LEU A 93 -7.97 -28.23 0.60
C LEU A 93 -6.99 -29.23 -0.01
N VAL A 94 -6.25 -28.79 -1.02
CA VAL A 94 -5.17 -29.60 -1.58
C VAL A 94 -4.04 -29.75 -0.55
N GLN A 95 -3.57 -30.99 -0.36
CA GLN A 95 -2.56 -31.35 0.65
C GLN A 95 -2.86 -30.76 2.04
N ASN A 96 -4.12 -30.84 2.49
CA ASN A 96 -4.56 -30.30 3.79
C ASN A 96 -4.22 -28.81 3.99
N GLY A 97 -4.15 -28.08 2.88
CA GLY A 97 -3.86 -26.65 2.83
C GLY A 97 -2.39 -26.29 3.05
N LYS A 98 -1.44 -27.21 2.88
CA LYS A 98 0.00 -26.91 3.04
C LYS A 98 0.44 -25.67 2.26
N TYR A 99 -0.15 -25.44 1.08
CA TYR A 99 0.14 -24.32 0.19
C TYR A 99 -1.01 -23.31 0.08
N LEU A 100 -1.91 -23.27 1.08
CA LEU A 100 -3.11 -22.43 1.04
C LEU A 100 -2.78 -20.93 1.08
N HIS A 101 -1.66 -20.52 1.67
CA HIS A 101 -1.31 -19.11 1.81
C HIS A 101 -0.10 -18.77 0.96
N ILE A 102 -0.27 -17.81 0.05
CA ILE A 102 0.82 -17.07 -0.60
C ILE A 102 0.64 -15.60 -0.23
N ARG A 103 1.73 -14.94 0.18
CA ARG A 103 1.72 -13.50 0.44
C ARG A 103 1.91 -12.74 -0.88
N CYS A 104 1.22 -11.62 -1.04
CA CYS A 104 1.33 -10.78 -2.23
C CYS A 104 2.72 -10.15 -2.32
N MET A 105 3.30 -10.13 -3.52
CA MET A 105 4.64 -9.61 -3.77
C MET A 105 4.72 -8.08 -3.75
N THR A 106 3.65 -7.39 -4.16
CA THR A 106 3.58 -5.92 -4.12
C THR A 106 3.87 -5.39 -2.72
N HIS A 107 3.57 -6.17 -1.67
CA HIS A 107 3.92 -5.81 -0.31
C HIS A 107 5.44 -5.89 -0.04
N ILE A 108 6.14 -6.91 -0.52
CA ILE A 108 7.60 -7.04 -0.32
C ILE A 108 8.33 -5.91 -1.04
N VAL A 109 7.95 -5.63 -2.29
CA VAL A 109 8.46 -4.49 -3.06
C VAL A 109 8.18 -3.18 -2.31
N ASN A 110 6.95 -3.00 -1.80
CA ASN A 110 6.61 -1.83 -1.00
C ASN A 110 7.45 -1.72 0.28
N LEU A 111 7.75 -2.82 0.96
CA LEU A 111 8.64 -2.79 2.13
C LEU A 111 10.07 -2.36 1.76
N ILE A 112 10.63 -2.88 0.66
CA ILE A 112 11.97 -2.49 0.19
C ILE A 112 12.00 -1.00 -0.13
N VAL A 113 11.02 -0.51 -0.88
CA VAL A 113 10.88 0.91 -1.22
C VAL A 113 10.73 1.77 0.03
N VAL A 114 9.85 1.39 0.96
CA VAL A 114 9.63 2.15 2.20
C VAL A 114 10.90 2.20 3.07
N GLU A 115 11.66 1.11 3.17
CA GLU A 115 12.95 1.14 3.88
C GLU A 115 13.95 2.05 3.16
N GLY A 116 14.06 1.99 1.83
CA GLY A 116 14.95 2.86 1.04
C GLY A 116 14.59 4.35 1.16
N LEU A 117 13.30 4.68 1.24
CA LEU A 117 12.83 6.07 1.36
C LEU A 117 13.15 6.69 2.73
N LYS A 118 13.36 5.89 3.78
CA LYS A 118 13.74 6.43 5.11
C LYS A 118 15.07 7.17 5.09
N GLU A 119 15.98 6.80 4.19
CA GLU A 119 17.30 7.41 4.09
C GLU A 119 17.26 8.81 3.43
N MET A 120 16.17 9.19 2.75
CA MET A 120 16.06 10.42 1.94
C MET A 120 14.89 11.34 2.37
N ASN A 121 14.40 11.17 3.60
CA ASN A 121 13.09 11.64 4.03
C ASN A 121 12.84 13.15 3.85
N LYS A 122 13.85 14.01 4.09
CA LYS A 122 13.65 15.48 4.10
C LYS A 122 13.37 16.10 2.72
N SER A 123 14.04 15.63 1.67
CA SER A 123 13.81 16.15 0.30
C SER A 123 12.45 15.67 -0.24
N ILE A 124 12.08 14.43 0.06
CA ILE A 124 10.79 13.84 -0.32
C ILE A 124 9.64 14.58 0.38
N GLU A 125 9.75 14.85 1.68
CA GLU A 125 8.72 15.56 2.45
C GLU A 125 8.41 16.94 1.86
N ARG A 126 9.43 17.70 1.45
CA ARG A 126 9.25 19.02 0.83
C ARG A 126 8.54 18.94 -0.51
N VAL A 127 8.95 18.02 -1.37
CA VAL A 127 8.33 17.85 -2.70
C VAL A 127 6.90 17.29 -2.57
N ARG A 128 6.68 16.37 -1.63
CA ARG A 128 5.38 15.76 -1.38
C ARG A 128 4.35 16.77 -0.89
N GLY A 129 4.72 17.66 0.03
CA GLY A 129 3.81 18.70 0.53
C GLY A 129 3.31 19.67 -0.55
N LEU A 130 4.00 19.75 -1.70
CA LEU A 130 3.55 20.52 -2.86
C LEU A 130 2.66 19.72 -3.83
N LEU A 131 2.68 18.38 -3.74
CA LEU A 131 2.16 17.46 -4.76
C LEU A 131 1.29 16.34 -4.16
N ASP A 132 0.51 16.60 -3.11
CA ASP A 132 -0.25 15.59 -2.33
C ASP A 132 -1.31 14.76 -3.10
N MET A 133 -1.45 14.92 -4.41
CA MET A 133 -2.45 14.22 -5.24
C MET A 133 -2.00 12.82 -5.71
N TRP A 134 -0.74 12.43 -5.46
CA TRP A 134 -0.17 11.21 -6.04
C TRP A 134 -0.13 10.04 -5.06
N ASN A 135 -0.73 8.91 -5.45
CA ASN A 135 -0.70 7.66 -4.69
C ASN A 135 0.63 6.89 -4.80
N SER A 136 1.54 7.34 -5.68
CA SER A 136 2.86 6.73 -5.92
C SER A 136 3.94 7.79 -5.82
N THR A 137 4.94 7.55 -4.97
CA THR A 137 6.12 8.42 -4.83
C THR A 137 6.89 8.55 -6.15
N TYR A 138 6.96 7.48 -6.96
CA TYR A 138 7.61 7.54 -8.27
C TYR A 138 6.88 8.52 -9.20
N LEU A 139 5.56 8.37 -9.37
CA LEU A 139 4.78 9.25 -10.27
C LEU A 139 4.83 10.71 -9.81
N MET A 140 4.86 10.93 -8.49
CA MET A 140 5.05 12.24 -7.90
C MET A 140 6.41 12.84 -8.32
N LEU A 141 7.50 12.10 -8.18
CA LEU A 141 8.86 12.58 -8.48
C LEU A 141 9.09 12.75 -9.99
N ASP A 142 8.61 11.81 -10.80
CA ASP A 142 8.67 11.88 -12.27
C ASP A 142 7.92 13.12 -12.80
N THR A 143 6.77 13.43 -12.20
CA THR A 143 6.04 14.66 -12.50
C THR A 143 6.78 15.89 -11.97
N ALA A 144 7.26 15.86 -10.72
CA ALA A 144 7.95 16.98 -10.07
C ALA A 144 9.16 17.46 -10.88
N GLN A 145 9.94 16.52 -11.44
CA GLN A 145 11.11 16.82 -12.24
C GLN A 145 10.79 17.74 -13.44
N ASN A 146 9.62 17.59 -14.06
CA ASN A 146 9.20 18.45 -15.18
C ASN A 146 8.95 19.90 -14.76
N PHE A 147 8.74 20.16 -13.46
CA PHE A 147 8.50 21.48 -12.91
C PHE A 147 9.76 22.16 -12.36
N GLU A 148 10.93 21.50 -12.33
CA GLU A 148 12.19 22.07 -11.79
C GLU A 148 12.47 23.49 -12.34
N ARG A 149 12.38 23.66 -13.67
CA ARG A 149 12.61 24.96 -14.33
C ARG A 149 11.56 26.02 -13.99
N ALA A 150 10.37 25.61 -13.57
CA ALA A 150 9.33 26.53 -13.10
C ALA A 150 9.64 26.99 -11.67
N PHE A 151 10.16 26.10 -10.82
CA PHE A 151 10.61 26.42 -9.47
C PHE A 151 11.84 27.36 -9.48
N GLU A 152 12.83 27.11 -10.36
CA GLU A 152 14.00 28.00 -10.54
C GLU A 152 13.60 29.43 -10.95
N ARG A 153 12.62 29.56 -11.86
CA ARG A 153 12.15 30.87 -12.34
C ARG A 153 11.31 31.63 -11.32
N PHE A 154 10.68 30.92 -10.40
CA PHE A 154 9.87 31.54 -9.34
C PHE A 154 10.76 32.29 -8.33
N GLU A 155 11.96 31.76 -8.06
CA GLU A 155 12.98 32.39 -7.20
C GLU A 155 13.47 33.74 -7.77
N GLU A 156 13.56 33.86 -9.10
CA GLU A 156 14.03 35.09 -9.76
C GLU A 156 13.01 36.24 -9.74
N GLN A 157 11.72 35.95 -9.53
CA GLN A 157 10.64 36.92 -9.71
C GLN A 157 10.08 37.54 -8.41
N ASP A 158 10.23 36.87 -7.26
CA ASP A 158 9.64 37.35 -6.01
C ASP A 158 10.70 37.60 -4.92
N THR A 159 10.90 38.87 -4.54
CA THR A 159 11.87 39.25 -3.50
C THR A 159 11.47 38.81 -2.08
N ASN A 160 10.20 38.43 -1.86
CA ASN A 160 9.76 37.86 -0.57
C ASN A 160 10.17 36.40 -0.37
N PHE A 161 10.69 35.77 -1.43
CA PHE A 161 11.00 34.35 -1.48
C PHE A 161 12.11 33.93 -0.49
N SER A 162 13.17 34.74 -0.34
CA SER A 162 14.21 34.50 0.68
C SER A 162 13.68 34.54 2.11
N VAL A 163 12.61 35.30 2.39
CA VAL A 163 12.05 35.45 3.73
C VAL A 163 11.18 34.24 4.12
N GLU A 164 10.55 33.58 3.16
CA GLU A 164 9.80 32.33 3.38
C GLU A 164 10.72 31.10 3.45
N LEU A 165 11.81 31.08 2.67
CA LEU A 165 12.87 30.06 2.77
C LEU A 165 13.55 30.02 4.14
N GLU A 166 13.83 31.19 4.74
CA GLU A 166 14.43 31.27 6.09
C GLU A 166 13.47 30.81 7.21
N LYS A 167 12.15 30.80 6.96
CA LYS A 167 11.14 30.29 7.90
C LYS A 167 11.00 28.76 7.89
N GLY A 168 11.68 28.07 6.96
CA GLY A 168 11.68 26.60 6.87
C GLY A 168 10.43 26.00 6.23
N GLU A 169 9.66 26.78 5.47
CA GLU A 169 8.51 26.26 4.72
C GLU A 169 8.95 25.60 3.41
N VAL A 170 8.67 24.29 3.32
CA VAL A 170 8.18 23.50 2.16
C VAL A 170 8.67 23.86 0.75
N TRP A 171 9.90 24.37 0.56
CA TRP A 171 10.42 24.63 -0.78
C TRP A 171 11.64 23.75 -1.14
N PRO A 172 11.64 23.07 -2.29
CA PRO A 172 12.79 22.30 -2.76
C PRO A 172 14.00 23.19 -3.03
N ILE A 173 15.13 22.91 -2.38
CA ILE A 173 16.41 23.59 -2.65
C ILE A 173 17.13 22.93 -3.84
N VAL A 174 18.15 23.58 -4.39
CA VAL A 174 18.93 23.05 -5.54
C VAL A 174 19.42 21.62 -5.32
N ASP A 175 19.88 21.30 -4.11
CA ASP A 175 20.33 19.95 -3.73
C ASP A 175 19.19 18.92 -3.69
N ASP A 176 17.93 19.35 -3.49
CA ASP A 176 16.78 18.45 -3.49
C ASP A 176 16.51 17.89 -4.87
N TRP A 177 16.71 18.67 -5.93
CA TRP A 177 16.48 18.22 -7.29
C TRP A 177 17.46 17.12 -7.72
N ALA A 178 18.70 17.16 -7.21
CA ALA A 178 19.65 16.06 -7.39
C ALA A 178 19.15 14.78 -6.69
N ASN A 179 18.62 14.90 -5.47
CA ASN A 179 18.04 13.78 -4.74
C ASN A 179 16.76 13.24 -5.39
N VAL A 180 15.90 14.12 -5.92
CA VAL A 180 14.68 13.77 -6.65
C VAL A 180 15.03 12.93 -7.89
N ARG A 181 16.02 13.34 -8.69
CA ARG A 181 16.45 12.58 -9.87
C ARG A 181 16.99 11.21 -9.51
N ASN A 182 17.94 11.16 -8.57
CA ASN A 182 18.52 9.90 -8.10
C ASN A 182 17.46 8.93 -7.57
N LEU A 183 16.49 9.46 -6.82
CA LEU A 183 15.41 8.65 -6.25
C LEU A 183 14.39 8.23 -7.31
N ARG A 184 14.06 9.11 -8.26
CA ARG A 184 13.18 8.79 -9.39
C ARG A 184 13.74 7.63 -10.20
N ASP A 185 15.03 7.68 -10.54
CA ASP A 185 15.71 6.63 -11.30
C ASP A 185 15.78 5.32 -10.51
N PHE A 186 16.05 5.40 -9.20
CA PHE A 186 15.98 4.22 -8.32
C PHE A 186 14.57 3.61 -8.29
N LEU A 187 13.54 4.43 -8.07
CA LEU A 187 12.15 3.98 -7.94
C LEU A 187 11.54 3.52 -9.27
N GLU A 188 12.05 3.98 -10.42
CA GLU A 188 11.57 3.59 -11.74
C GLU A 188 11.60 2.06 -11.91
N HIS A 189 12.71 1.44 -11.52
CA HIS A 189 12.90 -0.01 -11.60
C HIS A 189 11.82 -0.76 -10.79
N PHE A 190 11.54 -0.31 -9.57
CA PHE A 190 10.49 -0.90 -8.73
C PHE A 190 9.08 -0.63 -9.27
N TYR A 191 8.85 0.54 -9.85
CA TYR A 191 7.57 0.91 -10.43
C TYR A 191 7.26 0.03 -11.65
N GLU A 192 8.21 -0.16 -12.56
CA GLU A 192 8.06 -1.03 -13.71
C GLU A 192 7.81 -2.49 -13.32
N VAL A 193 8.59 -3.03 -12.38
CA VAL A 193 8.37 -4.39 -11.87
C VAL A 193 6.99 -4.50 -11.23
N THR A 194 6.56 -3.50 -10.45
CA THR A 194 5.23 -3.47 -9.84
C THR A 194 4.12 -3.48 -10.89
N LEU A 195 4.26 -2.75 -11.99
CA LEU A 195 3.30 -2.78 -13.10
C LEU A 195 3.23 -4.15 -13.77
N ARG A 196 4.38 -4.81 -13.99
CA ARG A 196 4.45 -6.16 -14.59
C ARG A 196 3.80 -7.22 -13.70
N ILE A 197 4.12 -7.27 -12.40
CA ILE A 197 3.52 -8.24 -11.48
C ILE A 197 2.03 -7.97 -11.19
N SER A 198 1.54 -6.76 -11.43
CA SER A 198 0.14 -6.37 -11.20
C SER A 198 -0.78 -6.65 -12.41
N GLY A 199 -0.24 -7.18 -13.51
CA GLY A 199 -1.01 -7.54 -14.68
C GLY A 199 -2.10 -8.58 -14.38
N THR A 200 -3.32 -8.33 -14.86
CA THR A 200 -4.47 -9.26 -14.69
C THR A 200 -4.80 -10.04 -15.97
N SER A 201 -4.26 -9.63 -17.12
CA SER A 201 -4.49 -10.26 -18.43
C SER A 201 -3.51 -11.41 -18.74
N TYR A 202 -2.54 -11.66 -17.88
CA TYR A 202 -1.55 -12.74 -18.02
C TYR A 202 -1.19 -13.34 -16.67
N VAL A 203 -0.58 -14.54 -16.70
CA VAL A 203 -0.09 -15.19 -15.49
C VAL A 203 1.19 -14.48 -15.04
N THR A 204 1.16 -13.93 -13.83
CA THR A 204 2.28 -13.22 -13.21
C THR A 204 3.06 -14.11 -12.24
N SER A 205 2.41 -15.14 -11.67
CA SER A 205 2.97 -15.99 -10.62
C SER A 205 4.21 -16.80 -11.04
N ASN A 206 4.37 -17.11 -12.34
CA ASN A 206 5.51 -17.85 -12.86
C ASN A 206 6.68 -16.97 -13.33
N LYS A 207 6.49 -15.66 -13.49
CA LYS A 207 7.54 -14.69 -13.87
C LYS A 207 8.19 -14.00 -12.67
N PHE A 208 7.70 -14.35 -11.48
CA PHE A 208 8.03 -13.73 -10.22
C PHE A 208 9.55 -13.60 -9.95
N PHE A 209 10.29 -14.71 -10.04
CA PHE A 209 11.72 -14.69 -9.74
C PHE A 209 12.54 -13.92 -10.76
N ASP A 210 12.16 -14.04 -12.03
CA ASP A 210 12.86 -13.37 -13.12
C ASP A 210 12.70 -11.85 -13.00
N GLU A 211 11.48 -11.37 -12.75
CA GLU A 211 11.20 -9.93 -12.60
C GLU A 211 11.87 -9.31 -11.37
N LEU A 212 12.02 -10.05 -10.25
CA LEU A 212 12.77 -9.55 -9.10
C LEU A 212 14.29 -9.54 -9.33
N SER A 213 14.81 -10.44 -10.15
CA SER A 213 16.24 -10.51 -10.44
C SER A 213 16.75 -9.38 -11.33
N GLU A 214 15.82 -8.65 -11.96
CA GLU A 214 16.07 -7.47 -12.79
C GLU A 214 16.17 -6.17 -11.97
N ILE A 215 15.88 -6.22 -10.65
CA ILE A 215 16.06 -5.11 -9.70
C ILE A 215 17.50 -5.13 -9.17
#